data_AF-A0A8T6N7D6-F1
#
_entry.id   AF-A0A8T6N7D6-F1
#
_cell.length_a   1.000
_cell.length_b   1.000
_cell.length_c   1.000
_cell.angle_alpha   90.00
_cell.angle_beta   90.00
_cell.angle_gamma   90.00
#
_symmetry.space_group_name_H-M   'P 1'
#
loop_
_entity.id
_entity.type
_entity.pdbx_description
1 polymer ?
#
loop_
_entity_poly.entity_id
_entity_poly.type
_entity_poly.pdbx_seq_one_letter_code
_entity_poly.pdbx_strand_id
1 'polypeptide(L)'
;MDTDPKSIDADNGLDTNLTITYTSSDSAVVSITNGTYLKIEGAGSATITASQGGNVDTGGRYNAATSVTKDVSIGKASQSIVTSAGGTTLPNLTKDNGDFPFPPAVKSVDGSGADTGLTLTYSSSNTAVIDVNGINLEPKGVGTATITVSQPGDTNYDAATSKSFTITVTEKSPYSDSVPGLVMWLDGKDINGDRLAESASDFLTGGKVGSWADRSGNANTRSQAHSSKQPTYSTGGGLDFDGDDYLTGSLPSSLSG
;
A
#
# COMPACT_ATOMS: atom_id res chain seq x y z
N MET A 1 -39.25 -16.97 18.01
CA MET A 1 -39.80 -18.33 18.11
C MET A 1 -39.19 -19.10 16.96
N ASP A 2 -38.28 -20.00 17.29
CA ASP A 2 -37.70 -20.91 16.31
C ASP A 2 -38.67 -22.08 16.19
N THR A 3 -39.40 -22.14 15.08
CA THR A 3 -40.23 -23.31 14.77
C THR A 3 -39.46 -24.08 13.73
N ASP A 4 -38.72 -25.08 14.18
CA ASP A 4 -38.12 -26.05 13.28
C ASP A 4 -39.20 -26.56 12.32
N PRO A 5 -38.92 -26.58 11.01
CA PRO A 5 -39.86 -27.05 10.00
C PRO A 5 -40.19 -28.53 10.27
N LYS A 6 -41.49 -28.85 10.22
CA LYS A 6 -42.01 -30.19 10.51
C LYS A 6 -42.60 -30.83 9.28
N SER A 7 -42.50 -32.16 9.20
CA SER A 7 -43.28 -32.94 8.25
C SER A 7 -44.65 -33.21 8.83
N ILE A 8 -45.72 -32.75 8.20
CA ILE A 8 -47.07 -32.87 8.78
C ILE A 8 -47.95 -33.79 7.92
N ASP A 9 -48.65 -34.71 8.59
CA ASP A 9 -49.71 -35.52 7.99
C ASP A 9 -50.91 -34.62 7.67
N ALA A 10 -51.31 -34.56 6.40
CA ALA A 10 -52.40 -33.69 5.95
C ALA A 10 -53.76 -34.06 6.58
N ASP A 11 -53.94 -35.30 7.02
CA ASP A 11 -55.24 -35.77 7.53
C ASP A 11 -55.45 -35.45 9.01
N ASN A 12 -54.38 -35.50 9.83
CA ASN A 12 -54.48 -35.41 11.29
C ASN A 12 -53.55 -34.34 11.91
N GLY A 13 -52.70 -33.68 11.13
CA GLY A 13 -51.83 -32.61 11.59
C GLY A 13 -50.66 -33.06 12.47
N LEU A 14 -50.43 -34.37 12.62
CA LEU A 14 -49.31 -34.91 13.40
C LEU A 14 -48.01 -34.90 12.60
N ASP A 15 -46.89 -34.88 13.32
CA ASP A 15 -45.56 -34.98 12.72
C ASP A 15 -45.31 -36.39 12.16
N THR A 16 -44.94 -36.51 10.89
CA THR A 16 -44.64 -37.80 10.26
C THR A 16 -43.19 -38.24 10.50
N ASN A 17 -42.34 -37.35 11.04
CA ASN A 17 -40.89 -37.52 11.20
C ASN A 17 -40.14 -37.80 9.88
N LEU A 18 -40.75 -37.52 8.72
CA LEU A 18 -40.03 -37.61 7.44
C LEU A 18 -39.01 -36.48 7.31
N THR A 19 -37.82 -36.84 6.82
CA THR A 19 -36.69 -35.92 6.69
C THR A 19 -37.01 -34.80 5.70
N ILE A 20 -36.71 -33.57 6.11
CA ILE A 20 -36.70 -32.39 5.24
C ILE A 20 -35.25 -32.11 4.86
N THR A 21 -35.03 -31.86 3.58
CA THR A 21 -33.72 -31.52 3.01
C THR A 21 -33.74 -30.11 2.47
N TYR A 22 -32.61 -29.42 2.53
CA TYR A 22 -32.46 -28.06 2.04
C TYR A 22 -31.44 -28.00 0.92
N THR A 23 -31.77 -27.25 -0.13
CA THR A 23 -30.83 -26.91 -1.19
C THR A 23 -30.83 -25.41 -1.42
N SER A 24 -29.67 -24.85 -1.70
CA SER A 24 -29.52 -23.46 -2.14
C SER A 24 -29.38 -23.43 -3.66
N SER A 25 -30.02 -22.46 -4.31
CA SER A 25 -29.79 -22.20 -5.74
C SER A 25 -28.41 -21.59 -6.01
N ASP A 26 -27.76 -20.99 -4.99
CA ASP A 26 -26.43 -20.40 -5.09
C ASP A 26 -25.67 -20.55 -3.77
N SER A 27 -24.76 -21.54 -3.72
CA SER A 27 -23.93 -21.80 -2.55
C SER A 27 -22.80 -20.80 -2.34
N ALA A 28 -22.50 -19.93 -3.31
CA ALA A 28 -21.54 -18.84 -3.14
C ALA A 28 -22.14 -17.64 -2.39
N VAL A 29 -23.48 -17.56 -2.32
CA VAL A 29 -24.22 -16.56 -1.55
C VAL A 29 -24.63 -17.13 -0.19
N VAL A 30 -25.34 -18.27 -0.18
CA VAL A 30 -25.75 -18.98 1.05
C VAL A 30 -25.59 -20.49 0.86
N SER A 31 -24.81 -21.12 1.74
CA SER A 31 -24.63 -22.58 1.77
C SER A 31 -25.48 -23.22 2.89
N ILE A 32 -25.76 -24.52 2.75
CA ILE A 32 -26.41 -25.32 3.80
C ILE A 32 -25.33 -26.11 4.54
N THR A 33 -25.20 -25.89 5.84
CA THR A 33 -24.24 -26.57 6.73
C THR A 33 -25.00 -27.40 7.77
N ASN A 34 -24.45 -28.57 8.13
CA ASN A 34 -25.07 -29.53 9.06
C ASN A 34 -26.52 -29.90 8.69
N GLY A 35 -26.84 -29.88 7.39
CA GLY A 35 -28.15 -30.27 6.86
C GLY A 35 -29.27 -29.25 7.05
N THR A 36 -29.20 -28.35 8.03
CA THR A 36 -30.32 -27.44 8.37
C THR A 36 -29.93 -25.97 8.57
N TYR A 37 -28.64 -25.64 8.73
CA TYR A 37 -28.21 -24.27 8.99
C TYR A 37 -27.81 -23.55 7.72
N LEU A 38 -28.26 -22.30 7.56
CA LEU A 38 -27.78 -21.40 6.53
C LEU A 38 -26.46 -20.78 6.97
N LYS A 39 -25.44 -20.84 6.11
CA LYS A 39 -24.19 -20.10 6.27
C LYS A 39 -24.10 -19.08 5.14
N ILE A 40 -23.93 -17.81 5.51
CA ILE A 40 -23.69 -16.72 4.54
C ILE A 40 -22.25 -16.86 4.05
N GLU A 41 -22.09 -16.95 2.74
CA GLU A 41 -20.78 -17.07 2.08
C GLU A 41 -20.42 -15.79 1.32
N GLY A 42 -21.41 -15.03 0.86
CA GLY A 42 -21.19 -13.80 0.11
C GLY A 42 -22.46 -12.99 -0.13
N ALA A 43 -22.29 -11.80 -0.69
CA ALA A 43 -23.41 -10.95 -1.09
C ALA A 43 -24.06 -11.45 -2.39
N GLY A 44 -25.37 -11.28 -2.51
CA GLY A 44 -26.14 -11.76 -3.65
C GLY A 44 -27.54 -12.22 -3.25
N SER A 45 -28.19 -12.98 -4.12
CA SER A 45 -29.50 -13.57 -3.84
C SER A 45 -29.48 -15.07 -4.12
N ALA A 46 -30.09 -15.84 -3.23
CA ALA A 46 -30.25 -17.28 -3.37
C ALA A 46 -31.67 -17.68 -2.97
N THR A 47 -32.21 -18.70 -3.63
CA THR A 47 -33.47 -19.33 -3.24
C THR A 47 -33.15 -20.62 -2.48
N ILE A 48 -33.61 -20.69 -1.23
CA ILE A 48 -33.54 -21.92 -0.44
C ILE A 48 -34.79 -22.74 -0.69
N THR A 49 -34.59 -24.01 -1.08
CA THR A 49 -35.68 -24.96 -1.32
C THR A 49 -35.68 -26.01 -0.22
N ALA A 50 -36.78 -26.09 0.52
CA ALA A 50 -37.06 -27.17 1.47
C ALA A 50 -37.85 -28.26 0.74
N SER A 51 -37.31 -29.48 0.70
CA SER A 51 -37.91 -30.62 0.02
C SER A 51 -38.06 -31.80 0.99
N GLN A 52 -39.22 -32.44 0.92
CA GLN A 52 -39.52 -33.63 1.70
C GLN A 52 -39.92 -34.75 0.75
N GLY A 53 -39.07 -35.79 0.71
CA GLY A 53 -39.39 -37.03 0.00
C GLY A 53 -40.54 -37.78 0.67
N GLY A 54 -41.29 -38.52 -0.12
CA GLY A 54 -42.25 -39.49 0.40
C GLY A 54 -41.55 -40.75 0.92
N ASN A 55 -42.34 -41.68 1.46
CA ASN A 55 -41.83 -42.97 1.94
C ASN A 55 -42.57 -44.19 1.38
N VAL A 56 -43.43 -44.01 0.37
CA VAL A 56 -44.20 -45.08 -0.28
C VAL A 56 -43.29 -46.21 -0.82
N ASP A 57 -42.12 -45.85 -1.36
CA ASP A 57 -41.15 -46.80 -1.92
C ASP A 57 -40.49 -47.69 -0.86
N THR A 58 -40.60 -47.31 0.42
CA THR A 58 -40.10 -48.05 1.58
C THR A 58 -41.21 -48.71 2.40
N GLY A 59 -42.41 -48.84 1.83
CA GLY A 59 -43.59 -49.42 2.50
C GLY A 59 -44.34 -48.44 3.42
N GLY A 60 -44.03 -47.15 3.35
CA GLY A 60 -44.78 -46.09 4.02
C GLY A 60 -46.03 -45.66 3.24
N ARG A 61 -46.71 -44.60 3.71
CA ARG A 61 -48.00 -44.13 3.17
C ARG A 61 -48.00 -42.70 2.64
N TYR A 62 -46.88 -41.99 2.76
CA TYR A 62 -46.82 -40.56 2.43
C TYR A 62 -46.13 -40.37 1.08
N ASN A 63 -46.82 -39.70 0.16
CA ASN A 63 -46.22 -39.20 -1.08
C ASN A 63 -45.26 -38.03 -0.77
N ALA A 64 -44.40 -37.69 -1.72
CA ALA A 64 -43.55 -36.51 -1.59
C ALA A 64 -44.42 -35.24 -1.46
N ALA A 65 -44.02 -34.34 -0.55
CA ALA A 65 -44.69 -33.05 -0.40
C ALA A 65 -44.19 -32.08 -1.48
N THR A 66 -45.02 -31.10 -1.83
CA THR A 66 -44.59 -29.97 -2.68
C THR A 66 -43.50 -29.18 -1.95
N SER A 67 -42.35 -29.00 -2.60
CA SER A 67 -41.26 -28.22 -2.02
C SER A 67 -41.66 -26.77 -1.77
N VAL A 68 -41.11 -26.19 -0.71
CA VAL A 68 -41.32 -24.78 -0.34
C VAL A 68 -40.03 -24.02 -0.62
N THR A 69 -40.14 -22.85 -1.22
CA THR A 69 -39.01 -21.99 -1.53
C THR A 69 -39.03 -20.71 -0.70
N LYS A 70 -37.84 -20.20 -0.37
CA LYS A 70 -37.66 -18.91 0.28
C LYS A 70 -36.48 -18.18 -0.35
N ASP A 71 -36.74 -16.96 -0.83
CA ASP A 71 -35.67 -16.10 -1.32
C ASP A 71 -34.93 -15.44 -0.15
N VAL A 72 -33.61 -15.46 -0.24
CA VAL A 72 -32.67 -14.84 0.68
C VAL A 72 -31.83 -13.84 -0.13
N SER A 73 -31.74 -12.61 0.37
CA SER A 73 -30.91 -11.57 -0.24
C SER A 73 -29.93 -11.05 0.79
N ILE A 74 -28.64 -11.09 0.46
CA ILE A 74 -27.53 -10.62 1.27
C ILE A 74 -26.92 -9.40 0.59
N GLY A 75 -26.91 -8.26 1.30
CA GLY A 75 -26.27 -7.04 0.83
C GLY A 75 -24.75 -7.11 0.95
N LYS A 76 -24.06 -6.27 0.19
CA LYS A 76 -22.61 -6.07 0.38
C LYS A 76 -22.33 -5.41 1.72
N ALA A 77 -21.15 -5.71 2.27
CA ALA A 77 -20.65 -5.06 3.48
C ALA A 77 -20.00 -3.72 3.12
N SER A 78 -20.17 -2.72 4.00
CA SER A 78 -19.43 -1.46 3.87
C SER A 78 -17.98 -1.63 4.32
N GLN A 79 -17.11 -0.78 3.77
CA GLN A 79 -15.69 -0.73 4.13
C GLN A 79 -15.16 0.71 4.11
N SER A 80 -14.00 0.90 4.73
CA SER A 80 -13.32 2.20 4.83
C SER A 80 -11.82 2.08 4.65
N ILE A 81 -11.19 3.12 4.11
CA ILE A 81 -9.73 3.22 4.00
C ILE A 81 -9.17 3.81 5.30
N VAL A 82 -8.17 3.16 5.89
CA VAL A 82 -7.51 3.61 7.14
C VAL A 82 -6.00 3.51 7.01
N THR A 83 -5.27 4.15 7.93
CA THR A 83 -3.83 3.85 8.09
C THR A 83 -3.65 2.40 8.54
N SER A 84 -2.43 1.87 8.42
CA SER A 84 -2.12 0.50 8.88
C SER A 84 -2.47 0.28 10.36
N ALA A 85 -2.43 1.35 11.18
CA ALA A 85 -2.80 1.38 12.59
C ALA A 85 -4.29 1.67 12.86
N GLY A 86 -5.14 1.76 11.82
CA GLY A 86 -6.58 2.01 11.96
C GLY A 86 -6.99 3.48 12.05
N GLY A 87 -6.07 4.42 11.79
CA GLY A 87 -6.37 5.86 11.78
C GLY A 87 -7.27 6.24 10.60
N THR A 88 -8.30 7.04 10.86
CA THR A 88 -9.26 7.49 9.83
C THR A 88 -8.79 8.73 9.05
N THR A 89 -7.71 9.38 9.49
CA THR A 89 -7.07 10.47 8.74
C THR A 89 -5.74 9.97 8.19
N LEU A 90 -5.51 10.18 6.89
CA LEU A 90 -4.24 9.83 6.27
C LEU A 90 -3.25 10.99 6.49
N PRO A 91 -2.06 10.74 7.07
CA PRO A 91 -1.09 11.79 7.29
C PRO A 91 -0.44 12.21 5.97
N ASN A 92 -0.14 13.51 5.85
CA ASN A 92 0.73 14.00 4.77
C ASN A 92 2.15 13.49 4.98
N LEU A 93 2.90 13.33 3.89
CA LEU A 93 4.27 12.83 3.90
C LEU A 93 5.22 13.89 3.35
N THR A 94 6.44 13.87 3.87
CA THR A 94 7.59 14.52 3.23
C THR A 94 8.49 13.42 2.69
N LYS A 95 8.98 13.62 1.47
CA LYS A 95 9.87 12.72 0.74
C LYS A 95 10.96 13.53 0.07
N ASP A 96 11.96 12.85 -0.44
CA ASP A 96 13.03 13.49 -1.18
C ASP A 96 13.19 12.94 -2.58
N ASN A 97 13.74 13.74 -3.49
CA ASN A 97 13.99 13.28 -4.85
C ASN A 97 15.13 12.24 -4.81
N GLY A 98 14.84 11.03 -5.29
CA GLY A 98 15.76 9.91 -5.20
C GLY A 98 15.42 8.91 -4.09
N ASP A 99 14.42 9.20 -3.24
CA ASP A 99 13.82 8.18 -2.40
C ASP A 99 13.32 7.01 -3.24
N PHE A 100 13.54 5.79 -2.76
CA PHE A 100 13.03 4.59 -3.42
C PHE A 100 11.49 4.62 -3.52
N PRO A 101 10.91 4.00 -4.57
CA PRO A 101 9.47 3.77 -4.63
C PRO A 101 8.98 3.06 -3.37
N PHE A 102 7.84 3.50 -2.84
CA PHE A 102 7.30 2.97 -1.58
C PHE A 102 5.79 2.75 -1.66
N PRO A 103 5.26 1.71 -0.99
CA PRO A 103 3.82 1.56 -0.81
C PRO A 103 3.33 2.45 0.35
N PRO A 104 2.20 3.16 0.21
CA PRO A 104 1.60 3.87 1.33
C PRO A 104 1.11 2.91 2.42
N ALA A 105 1.34 3.25 3.70
CA ALA A 105 0.95 2.42 4.85
C ALA A 105 -0.55 2.52 5.17
N VAL A 106 -1.40 2.14 4.21
CA VAL A 106 -2.87 2.21 4.29
C VAL A 106 -3.50 0.87 3.89
N LYS A 107 -4.72 0.61 4.39
CA LYS A 107 -5.49 -0.60 4.09
C LYS A 107 -6.99 -0.31 4.07
N SER A 108 -7.79 -1.22 3.52
CA SER A 108 -9.24 -1.21 3.65
C SER A 108 -9.67 -2.11 4.81
N VAL A 109 -10.66 -1.66 5.58
CA VAL A 109 -11.24 -2.42 6.70
C VAL A 109 -12.76 -2.44 6.63
N ASP A 110 -13.36 -3.53 7.09
CA ASP A 110 -14.82 -3.68 7.20
C ASP A 110 -15.40 -2.91 8.40
N GLY A 111 -16.72 -3.04 8.61
CA GLY A 111 -17.42 -2.40 9.73
C GLY A 111 -16.97 -2.85 11.13
N SER A 112 -16.24 -3.96 11.26
CA SER A 112 -15.65 -4.43 12.51
C SER A 112 -14.20 -3.94 12.71
N GLY A 113 -13.61 -3.32 11.68
CA GLY A 113 -12.21 -2.90 11.66
C GLY A 113 -11.24 -4.01 11.22
N ALA A 114 -11.75 -5.17 10.79
CA ALA A 114 -10.93 -6.23 10.23
C ALA A 114 -10.49 -5.87 8.80
N ASP A 115 -9.30 -6.32 8.41
CA ASP A 115 -8.77 -6.09 7.07
C ASP A 115 -9.65 -6.80 6.03
N THR A 116 -10.08 -6.09 4.98
CA THR A 116 -10.84 -6.72 3.88
C THR A 116 -9.94 -7.46 2.90
N GLY A 117 -8.62 -7.24 2.96
CA GLY A 117 -7.63 -7.80 2.03
C GLY A 117 -7.73 -7.24 0.61
N LEU A 118 -8.60 -6.26 0.37
CA LEU A 118 -8.81 -5.68 -0.95
C LEU A 118 -7.65 -4.76 -1.33
N THR A 119 -7.17 -4.92 -2.57
CA THR A 119 -6.11 -4.07 -3.10
C THR A 119 -6.61 -2.65 -3.29
N LEU A 120 -5.79 -1.68 -2.85
CA LEU A 120 -6.03 -0.26 -3.04
C LEU A 120 -5.44 0.22 -4.36
N THR A 121 -6.09 1.23 -4.96
CA THR A 121 -5.60 1.93 -6.14
C THR A 121 -5.24 3.36 -5.80
N TYR A 122 -4.25 3.90 -6.51
CA TYR A 122 -3.71 5.23 -6.25
C TYR A 122 -3.72 6.07 -7.52
N SER A 123 -3.91 7.38 -7.37
CA SER A 123 -3.69 8.35 -8.44
C SER A 123 -3.00 9.59 -7.89
N SER A 124 -2.10 10.16 -8.68
CA SER A 124 -1.37 11.39 -8.34
C SER A 124 -1.93 12.57 -9.11
N SER A 125 -2.07 13.72 -8.44
CA SER A 125 -2.39 14.99 -9.10
C SER A 125 -1.24 15.55 -9.94
N ASN A 126 -0.02 15.05 -9.74
CA ASN A 126 1.17 15.48 -10.47
C ASN A 126 2.21 14.36 -10.56
N THR A 127 2.20 13.62 -11.67
CA THR A 127 3.11 12.47 -11.91
C THR A 127 4.55 12.89 -12.16
N ALA A 128 4.83 14.17 -12.43
CA ALA A 128 6.20 14.68 -12.48
C ALA A 128 6.82 14.85 -11.08
N VAL A 129 6.02 14.86 -10.02
CA VAL A 129 6.46 14.93 -8.61
C VAL A 129 6.38 13.56 -7.96
N ILE A 130 5.20 12.93 -7.99
CA ILE A 130 4.99 11.55 -7.53
C ILE A 130 4.32 10.76 -8.64
N ASP A 131 5.03 9.80 -9.22
CA ASP A 131 4.47 8.84 -10.16
C ASP A 131 3.82 7.65 -9.41
N VAL A 132 2.88 6.97 -10.06
CA VAL A 132 2.17 5.82 -9.50
C VAL A 132 2.43 4.58 -10.35
N ASN A 133 3.06 3.57 -9.76
CA ASN A 133 3.32 2.29 -10.40
C ASN A 133 2.69 1.14 -9.57
N GLY A 134 1.48 0.76 -9.95
CA GLY A 134 0.67 -0.18 -9.16
C GLY A 134 0.32 0.41 -7.80
N ILE A 135 0.81 -0.22 -6.73
CA ILE A 135 0.62 0.25 -5.35
C ILE A 135 1.77 1.13 -4.84
N ASN A 136 2.86 1.23 -5.61
CA ASN A 136 4.04 2.00 -5.21
C ASN A 136 3.93 3.43 -5.72
N LEU A 137 4.33 4.37 -4.87
CA LEU A 137 4.50 5.78 -5.20
C LEU A 137 5.99 6.06 -5.38
N GLU A 138 6.36 6.69 -6.48
CA GLU A 138 7.75 6.99 -6.84
C GLU A 138 7.97 8.51 -6.89
N PRO A 139 8.83 9.06 -6.01
CA PRO A 139 9.32 10.43 -6.12
C PRO A 139 10.15 10.63 -7.40
N LYS A 140 9.69 11.54 -8.27
CA LYS A 140 10.33 11.86 -9.57
C LYS A 140 10.91 13.28 -9.64
N GLY A 141 10.44 14.18 -8.80
CA GLY A 141 10.85 15.57 -8.84
C GLY A 141 10.32 16.36 -7.65
N VAL A 142 10.97 17.50 -7.39
CA VAL A 142 10.59 18.42 -6.31
C VAL A 142 9.22 19.06 -6.57
N GLY A 143 8.46 19.26 -5.50
CA GLY A 143 7.11 19.84 -5.56
C GLY A 143 6.14 19.12 -4.63
N THR A 144 4.86 19.43 -4.75
CA THR A 144 3.80 18.76 -3.98
C THR A 144 2.84 18.05 -4.92
N ALA A 145 2.47 16.82 -4.57
CA ALA A 145 1.40 16.06 -5.22
C ALA A 145 0.35 15.65 -4.19
N THR A 146 -0.92 15.75 -4.55
CA THR A 146 -2.02 15.13 -3.81
C THR A 146 -2.20 13.72 -4.34
N ILE A 147 -2.18 12.74 -3.44
CA ILE A 147 -2.45 11.35 -3.76
C ILE A 147 -3.89 11.04 -3.35
N THR A 148 -4.67 10.51 -4.28
CA THR A 148 -5.99 9.94 -4.01
C THR A 148 -5.86 8.42 -3.91
N VAL A 149 -6.38 7.86 -2.82
CA VAL A 149 -6.47 6.43 -2.55
C VAL A 149 -7.92 6.01 -2.71
N SER A 150 -8.16 4.99 -3.52
CA SER A 150 -9.50 4.47 -3.84
C SER A 150 -9.57 2.97 -3.62
N GLN A 151 -10.74 2.50 -3.19
CA GLN A 151 -11.09 1.08 -3.13
C GLN A 151 -12.46 0.89 -3.80
N PRO A 152 -12.54 0.29 -5.00
CA PRO A 152 -13.78 0.20 -5.79
C PRO A 152 -14.86 -0.79 -5.29
N GLY A 153 -14.57 -1.56 -4.25
CA GLY A 153 -15.36 -2.70 -3.80
C GLY A 153 -14.97 -3.99 -4.52
N ASP A 154 -15.70 -5.04 -4.19
CA ASP A 154 -15.68 -6.32 -4.90
C ASP A 154 -17.09 -6.93 -4.89
N THR A 155 -17.21 -8.25 -5.04
CA THR A 155 -18.51 -8.94 -4.97
C THR A 155 -19.17 -8.81 -3.59
N ASN A 156 -18.38 -8.74 -2.51
CA ASN A 156 -18.87 -8.80 -1.13
C ASN A 156 -18.85 -7.45 -0.41
N TYR A 157 -18.04 -6.50 -0.87
CA TYR A 157 -17.87 -5.20 -0.27
C TYR A 157 -18.26 -4.06 -1.23
N ASP A 158 -18.95 -3.06 -0.70
CA ASP A 158 -19.21 -1.81 -1.39
C ASP A 158 -17.93 -0.99 -1.55
N ALA A 159 -17.89 -0.06 -2.52
CA ALA A 159 -16.76 0.84 -2.67
C ALA A 159 -16.52 1.67 -1.40
N ALA A 160 -15.27 1.80 -0.98
CA ALA A 160 -14.92 2.68 0.12
C ALA A 160 -14.88 4.15 -0.34
N THR A 161 -15.26 5.07 0.54
CA THR A 161 -15.03 6.51 0.30
C THR A 161 -13.53 6.75 0.10
N SER A 162 -13.17 7.30 -1.06
CA SER A 162 -11.78 7.61 -1.39
C SER A 162 -11.21 8.63 -0.42
N LYS A 163 -9.91 8.50 -0.10
CA LYS A 163 -9.19 9.42 0.79
C LYS A 163 -8.04 10.07 0.04
N SER A 164 -7.54 11.17 0.57
CA SER A 164 -6.37 11.82 0.02
C SER A 164 -5.41 12.28 1.11
N PHE A 165 -4.15 12.41 0.72
CA PHE A 165 -3.08 13.02 1.49
C PHE A 165 -2.11 13.68 0.53
N THR A 166 -1.31 14.64 1.01
CA THR A 166 -0.28 15.27 0.19
C THR A 166 1.08 14.62 0.46
N ILE A 167 1.90 14.60 -0.59
CA ILE A 167 3.32 14.32 -0.50
C ILE A 167 4.05 15.56 -0.99
N THR A 168 4.94 16.08 -0.16
CA THR A 168 5.89 17.13 -0.57
C THR A 168 7.26 16.52 -0.78
N VAL A 169 7.84 16.76 -1.95
CA VAL A 169 9.20 16.38 -2.33
C VAL A 169 10.08 17.62 -2.29
N THR A 170 11.10 17.63 -1.44
CA THR A 170 11.84 18.85 -1.07
C THR A 170 13.14 19.10 -1.81
N GLU A 171 14.02 18.10 -1.93
CA GLU A 171 15.39 18.30 -2.44
C GLU A 171 15.62 17.58 -3.77
N LYS A 172 16.60 18.00 -4.58
CA LYS A 172 17.02 17.31 -5.83
C LYS A 172 18.23 16.38 -5.64
N SER A 173 18.94 16.50 -4.53
CA SER A 173 20.17 15.76 -4.26
C SER A 173 19.88 14.52 -3.41
N PRO A 174 20.56 13.37 -3.66
CA PRO A 174 20.47 12.22 -2.76
C PRO A 174 20.99 12.58 -1.36
N TYR A 175 20.68 11.77 -0.34
CA TYR A 175 21.22 11.94 1.02
C TYR A 175 22.38 10.95 1.26
N SER A 176 23.15 11.20 2.31
CA SER A 176 24.16 10.27 2.85
C SER A 176 23.64 8.84 3.04
N ASP A 177 22.35 8.70 3.36
CA ASP A 177 21.68 7.44 3.67
C ASP A 177 20.83 6.90 2.50
N SER A 178 20.76 7.60 1.36
CA SER A 178 20.07 7.09 0.17
C SER A 178 20.74 5.85 -0.42
N VAL A 179 22.00 5.57 -0.06
CA VAL A 179 22.74 4.38 -0.50
C VAL A 179 23.37 3.69 0.72
N PRO A 180 22.84 2.53 1.15
CA PRO A 180 23.43 1.76 2.24
C PRO A 180 24.89 1.39 1.94
N GLY A 181 25.78 1.66 2.89
CA GLY A 181 27.22 1.36 2.73
C GLY A 181 27.99 2.36 1.87
N LEU A 182 27.41 3.51 1.53
CA LEU A 182 28.13 4.59 0.86
C LEU A 182 29.28 5.08 1.75
N VAL A 183 30.52 4.89 1.28
CA VAL A 183 31.73 5.20 2.05
C VAL A 183 32.15 6.67 1.90
N MET A 184 31.94 7.25 0.73
CA MET A 184 32.36 8.60 0.41
C MET A 184 31.48 9.18 -0.69
N TRP A 185 31.08 10.44 -0.55
CA TRP A 185 30.32 11.15 -1.57
C TRP A 185 30.81 12.59 -1.69
N LEU A 186 31.54 12.85 -2.78
CA LEU A 186 32.00 14.18 -3.15
C LEU A 186 31.14 14.70 -4.29
N ASP A 187 30.36 15.75 -4.01
CA ASP A 187 29.45 16.35 -4.98
C ASP A 187 30.13 17.55 -5.64
N GLY A 188 30.30 17.49 -6.96
CA GLY A 188 30.95 18.57 -7.72
C GLY A 188 30.09 19.82 -7.86
N LYS A 189 28.82 19.81 -7.43
CA LYS A 189 27.94 20.99 -7.42
C LYS A 189 27.56 21.46 -6.01
N ASP A 190 28.17 20.84 -5.00
CA ASP A 190 28.02 21.15 -3.57
C ASP A 190 29.35 20.81 -2.87
N ILE A 191 30.37 21.60 -3.19
CA ILE A 191 31.76 21.48 -2.74
C ILE A 191 31.86 21.71 -1.24
N ASN A 192 31.10 22.67 -0.70
CA ASN A 192 31.12 23.01 0.72
C ASN A 192 30.18 22.12 1.56
N GLY A 193 29.28 21.35 0.93
CA GLY A 193 28.37 20.40 1.57
C GLY A 193 27.17 21.04 2.25
N ASP A 194 26.83 22.30 1.93
CA ASP A 194 25.74 23.06 2.56
C ASP A 194 24.39 22.85 1.87
N ARG A 195 24.36 22.10 0.76
CA ARG A 195 23.18 21.79 -0.06
C ARG A 195 22.59 22.96 -0.82
N LEU A 196 23.33 24.06 -0.95
CA LEU A 196 22.99 25.18 -1.80
C LEU A 196 23.78 25.09 -3.11
N ALA A 197 23.34 25.90 -4.09
CA ALA A 197 24.09 26.01 -5.34
C ALA A 197 25.37 26.79 -5.10
N GLU A 198 26.48 26.30 -5.67
CA GLU A 198 27.77 26.98 -5.59
C GLU A 198 27.70 28.45 -6.02
N SER A 199 28.33 29.28 -5.21
CA SER A 199 28.40 30.72 -5.37
C SER A 199 29.84 31.19 -5.15
N ALA A 200 30.12 32.45 -5.50
CA ALA A 200 31.47 33.00 -5.33
C ALA A 200 31.94 33.03 -3.86
N SER A 201 31.02 32.98 -2.88
CA SER A 201 31.39 32.92 -1.46
C SER A 201 31.88 31.55 -0.98
N ASP A 202 31.65 30.51 -1.77
CA ASP A 202 32.04 29.13 -1.42
C ASP A 202 33.51 28.84 -1.75
N PHE A 203 34.14 29.75 -2.52
CA PHE A 203 35.50 29.59 -3.01
C PHE A 203 36.45 30.64 -2.46
N LEU A 204 37.71 30.25 -2.34
CA LEU A 204 38.81 31.17 -2.06
C LEU A 204 39.14 32.00 -3.30
N THR A 205 39.94 33.06 -3.13
CA THR A 205 40.38 33.95 -4.20
C THR A 205 40.91 33.17 -5.41
N GLY A 206 40.42 33.51 -6.60
CA GLY A 206 40.76 32.81 -7.84
C GLY A 206 39.96 31.52 -8.09
N GLY A 207 38.87 31.29 -7.35
CA GLY A 207 38.05 30.08 -7.47
C GLY A 207 38.69 28.86 -6.82
N LYS A 208 39.67 29.07 -5.93
CA LYS A 208 40.42 27.99 -5.28
C LYS A 208 39.56 27.26 -4.24
N VAL A 209 39.73 25.95 -4.17
CA VAL A 209 38.98 25.08 -3.27
C VAL A 209 39.91 24.51 -2.20
N GLY A 210 39.71 24.99 -0.97
CA GLY A 210 40.47 24.52 0.19
C GLY A 210 39.90 23.25 0.82
N SER A 211 38.64 22.91 0.54
CA SER A 211 38.00 21.68 1.03
C SER A 211 36.90 21.20 0.10
N TRP A 212 36.73 19.89 0.00
CA TRP A 212 35.59 19.24 -0.64
C TRP A 212 34.88 18.36 0.39
N ALA A 213 33.68 18.79 0.79
CA ALA A 213 32.88 18.17 1.81
C ALA A 213 32.43 16.75 1.41
N ASP A 214 32.58 15.81 2.34
CA ASP A 214 31.97 14.49 2.20
C ASP A 214 30.51 14.52 2.66
N ARG A 215 29.61 14.23 1.71
CA ARG A 215 28.17 14.18 1.94
C ARG A 215 27.67 12.78 2.31
N SER A 216 28.55 11.78 2.48
CA SER A 216 28.15 10.42 2.87
C SER A 216 27.87 10.26 4.37
N GLY A 217 28.16 11.28 5.20
CA GLY A 217 28.01 11.21 6.65
C GLY A 217 29.18 10.53 7.38
N ASN A 218 30.18 10.02 6.65
CA ASN A 218 31.35 9.35 7.22
C ASN A 218 32.53 10.29 7.53
N ALA A 219 32.32 11.60 7.43
CA ALA A 219 33.32 12.64 7.71
C ALA A 219 34.62 12.51 6.91
N ASN A 220 34.54 12.06 5.66
CA ASN A 220 35.68 11.88 4.75
C ASN A 220 36.05 13.13 3.94
N THR A 221 35.71 14.33 4.44
CA THR A 221 36.00 15.61 3.79
C THR A 221 37.49 15.73 3.44
N ARG A 222 37.77 16.16 2.21
CA ARG A 222 39.14 16.34 1.72
C ARG A 222 39.54 17.80 1.81
N SER A 223 40.78 18.10 2.15
CA SER A 223 41.25 19.48 2.32
C SER A 223 42.68 19.73 1.85
N GLN A 224 42.97 20.99 1.55
CA GLN A 224 44.30 21.48 1.19
C GLN A 224 44.51 22.90 1.74
N ALA A 225 45.52 23.06 2.57
CA ALA A 225 45.84 24.35 3.19
C ALA A 225 46.79 25.22 2.36
N HIS A 226 47.60 24.62 1.47
CA HIS A 226 48.55 25.36 0.65
C HIS A 226 47.86 25.91 -0.58
N SER A 227 47.73 27.23 -0.68
CA SER A 227 47.04 27.88 -1.80
C SER A 227 47.61 27.51 -3.17
N SER A 228 48.92 27.26 -3.28
CA SER A 228 49.56 26.81 -4.52
C SER A 228 49.31 25.35 -4.90
N LYS A 229 48.58 24.60 -4.06
CA LYS A 229 48.21 23.18 -4.28
C LYS A 229 46.70 22.95 -4.29
N GLN A 230 45.93 24.04 -4.15
CA GLN A 230 44.48 24.00 -4.13
C GLN A 230 43.95 23.99 -5.57
N PRO A 231 43.13 22.99 -5.93
CA PRO A 231 42.44 22.97 -7.20
C PRO A 231 41.47 24.15 -7.32
N THR A 232 41.01 24.42 -8.54
CA THR A 232 40.00 25.44 -8.81
C THR A 232 38.65 24.81 -9.13
N TYR A 233 37.57 25.51 -8.81
CA TYR A 233 36.23 25.05 -9.17
C TYR A 233 35.96 25.21 -10.67
N SER A 234 35.39 24.18 -11.27
CA SER A 234 34.90 24.21 -12.65
C SER A 234 33.41 24.53 -12.68
N THR A 235 32.99 25.53 -13.46
CA THR A 235 31.58 25.98 -13.49
C THR A 235 30.61 24.94 -14.05
N GLY A 236 31.11 23.89 -14.71
CA GLY A 236 30.31 22.70 -15.10
C GLY A 236 30.00 21.74 -13.93
N GLY A 237 30.62 21.98 -12.78
CA GLY A 237 30.62 21.13 -11.59
C GLY A 237 31.90 20.29 -11.51
N GLY A 238 32.53 20.28 -10.35
CA GLY A 238 33.78 19.57 -10.06
C GLY A 238 34.97 20.49 -9.85
N LEU A 239 36.16 19.88 -9.78
CA LEU A 239 37.42 20.56 -9.52
C LEU A 239 38.40 20.32 -10.67
N ASP A 240 39.07 21.37 -11.10
CA ASP A 240 40.19 21.34 -12.04
C ASP A 240 41.51 21.30 -11.25
N PHE A 241 42.34 20.31 -11.54
CA PHE A 241 43.65 20.12 -10.92
C PHE A 241 44.74 20.41 -11.96
N ASP A 242 45.61 21.40 -11.70
CA ASP A 242 46.61 21.88 -12.67
C ASP A 242 47.95 21.10 -12.69
N GLY A 243 47.93 19.88 -12.11
CA GLY A 243 49.00 18.88 -12.20
C GLY A 243 49.81 18.71 -10.92
N ASP A 244 49.93 19.74 -10.09
CA ASP A 244 50.51 19.62 -8.75
C ASP A 244 49.50 19.89 -7.62
N ASP A 245 48.26 20.22 -7.96
CA ASP A 245 47.12 20.28 -7.06
C ASP A 245 46.77 18.92 -6.45
N TYR A 246 46.31 18.93 -5.20
CA TYR A 246 45.75 17.75 -4.53
C TYR A 246 44.93 18.16 -3.31
N LEU A 247 43.91 17.35 -2.98
CA LEU A 247 43.24 17.39 -1.68
C LEU A 247 43.67 16.17 -0.85
N THR A 248 43.86 16.38 0.44
CA THR A 248 44.31 15.35 1.40
C THR A 248 43.23 14.97 2.41
N GLY A 249 43.40 13.80 3.01
CA GLY A 249 42.65 13.34 4.17
C GLY A 249 42.86 11.85 4.37
N SER A 250 42.44 11.31 5.51
CA SER A 250 42.50 9.87 5.75
C SER A 250 41.53 9.14 4.81
N LEU A 251 42.03 8.23 3.98
CA LEU A 251 41.16 7.34 3.21
C LEU A 251 40.52 6.32 4.17
N PRO A 252 39.21 6.06 4.07
CA PRO A 252 38.59 4.93 4.76
C PRO A 252 39.37 3.64 4.49
N SER A 253 39.50 2.78 5.51
CA SER A 253 40.27 1.54 5.39
C SER A 253 39.75 0.59 4.31
N SER A 254 38.47 0.70 3.95
CA SER A 254 37.84 -0.02 2.84
C SER A 254 38.26 0.48 1.46
N LEU A 255 38.88 1.67 1.38
CA LEU A 255 39.36 2.31 0.15
C LEU A 255 40.89 2.44 0.10
N SER A 256 41.59 2.13 1.19
CA SER A 256 43.05 2.00 1.20
C SER A 256 43.42 0.58 0.72
N GLY A 257 43.92 0.48 -0.51
CA GLY A 257 44.58 -0.72 -1.03
C GLY A 257 46.00 -0.89 -0.48
#